data_AF-A0A7K1ABQ2-F1
#
_entry.id   AF-A0A7K1ABQ2-F1
#
_cell.length_a   1.000
_cell.length_b   1.000
_cell.length_c   1.000
_cell.angle_alpha   90.00
_cell.angle_beta   90.00
_cell.angle_gamma   90.00
#
_symmetry.space_group_name_H-M   'P 1'
#
loop_
_entity.id
_entity.type
_entity.pdbx_description
1 polymer ?
#
loop_
_entity_poly.entity_id
_entity_poly.type
_entity_poly.pdbx_seq_one_letter_code
_entity_poly.pdbx_strand_id
1 'polypeptide(L)'
;MNSKRSPSTYAKTRIDRVIGRVFSLAATGMSLVQLFLVAIPHLQFGHPGYLMVTLGLILAAQLAAVYTFWFGSANKRVYLLHGFAYTVAFFAYPFSMAGVETLPADYRSWIWWWTGTATIAMTMFLPRWWSFVFLGFVPVSYFCLRLSFIGGGEDVGSATLDGTYILLYAMAVQALVGMLRTAAAEVDVNNDLVAESSARRVELDATEMERHKLDELVHDQVLTTLILAANAETAERQ
;
A
#
# COMPACT_ATOMS: atom_id res chain seq x y z
N MET A 1 -36.57 -5.45 -2.53
CA MET A 1 -35.77 -4.84 -1.43
C MET A 1 -34.33 -4.76 -1.93
N ASN A 2 -33.87 -3.60 -2.38
CA ASN A 2 -32.62 -3.45 -3.13
C ASN A 2 -31.44 -3.37 -2.15
N SER A 3 -30.92 -4.52 -1.72
CA SER A 3 -29.70 -4.61 -0.91
C SER A 3 -28.50 -4.22 -1.78
N LYS A 4 -28.15 -2.93 -1.82
CA LYS A 4 -26.88 -2.49 -2.38
C LYS A 4 -25.75 -3.12 -1.56
N ARG A 5 -25.19 -4.23 -2.07
CA ARG A 5 -24.00 -4.86 -1.52
C ARG A 5 -22.85 -3.85 -1.62
N SER A 6 -22.06 -3.71 -0.55
CA SER A 6 -20.84 -2.91 -0.62
C SER A 6 -19.88 -3.50 -1.66
N PRO A 7 -19.19 -2.68 -2.47
CA PRO A 7 -18.23 -3.18 -3.46
C PRO A 7 -17.14 -4.02 -2.78
N SER A 8 -16.66 -5.07 -3.45
CA SER A 8 -15.59 -5.91 -2.93
C SER A 8 -14.29 -5.11 -2.81
N THR A 9 -13.52 -5.43 -1.78
CA THR A 9 -12.23 -4.80 -1.50
C THR A 9 -11.13 -5.84 -1.31
N TYR A 10 -11.31 -7.04 -1.87
CA TYR A 10 -10.45 -8.18 -1.59
C TYR A 10 -9.08 -8.01 -2.23
N ALA A 11 -9.02 -7.75 -3.54
CA ALA A 11 -7.77 -7.55 -4.26
C ALA A 11 -7.05 -6.29 -3.74
N LYS A 12 -7.76 -5.19 -3.53
CA LYS A 12 -7.19 -3.95 -2.99
C LYS A 12 -6.56 -4.15 -1.60
N THR A 13 -7.25 -4.83 -0.68
CA THR A 13 -6.72 -5.09 0.67
C THR A 13 -5.51 -6.00 0.63
N ARG A 14 -5.54 -7.01 -0.24
CA ARG A 14 -4.42 -7.94 -0.44
C ARG A 14 -3.19 -7.22 -1.01
N ILE A 15 -3.40 -6.36 -2.02
CA ILE A 15 -2.33 -5.55 -2.61
C ILE A 15 -1.75 -4.56 -1.61
N ASP A 16 -2.56 -3.88 -0.81
CA ASP A 16 -2.05 -3.00 0.24
C ASP A 16 -1.18 -3.76 1.26
N ARG A 17 -1.55 -4.99 1.61
CA ARG A 17 -0.74 -5.84 2.49
C ARG A 17 0.57 -6.27 1.83
N VAL A 18 0.55 -6.63 0.55
CA VAL A 18 1.76 -6.99 -0.22
C VAL A 18 2.70 -5.78 -0.33
N ILE A 19 2.17 -4.62 -0.70
CA ILE A 19 2.93 -3.35 -0.76
C ILE A 19 3.58 -3.07 0.59
N GLY A 20 2.83 -3.24 1.70
CA GLY A 20 3.37 -3.07 3.04
C GLY A 20 4.49 -4.04 3.39
N ARG A 21 4.36 -5.32 3.01
CA ARG A 21 5.42 -6.32 3.20
C ARG A 21 6.69 -5.96 2.43
N VAL A 22 6.55 -5.65 1.15
CA VAL A 22 7.68 -5.25 0.28
C VAL A 22 8.35 -4.00 0.81
N PHE A 23 7.58 -2.95 1.11
CA PHE A 23 8.12 -1.71 1.65
C PHE A 23 8.83 -1.94 3.00
N SER A 24 8.22 -2.67 3.93
CA SER A 24 8.81 -2.92 5.25
C SER A 24 10.15 -3.65 5.15
N LEU A 25 10.28 -4.65 4.27
CA LEU A 25 11.54 -5.33 4.03
C LEU A 25 12.55 -4.44 3.32
N ALA A 26 12.14 -3.73 2.26
CA ALA A 26 13.03 -2.86 1.50
C ALA A 26 13.59 -1.73 2.37
N ALA A 27 12.73 -1.06 3.15
CA ALA A 27 13.13 0.02 4.05
C ALA A 27 14.05 -0.50 5.16
N THR A 28 13.69 -1.61 5.83
CA THR A 28 14.52 -2.18 6.91
C THR A 28 15.86 -2.70 6.38
N GLY A 29 15.85 -3.40 5.24
CA GLY A 29 17.06 -3.93 4.62
C GLY A 29 18.01 -2.81 4.17
N MET A 30 17.47 -1.76 3.55
CA MET A 30 18.25 -0.58 3.17
C MET A 30 18.81 0.13 4.41
N SER A 31 18.03 0.28 5.47
CA SER A 31 18.49 0.87 6.73
C SER A 31 19.53 0.02 7.46
N LEU A 32 19.47 -1.30 7.35
CA LEU A 32 20.50 -2.19 7.89
C LEU A 32 21.83 -1.97 7.16
N VAL A 33 21.80 -1.88 5.83
CA VAL A 33 23.01 -1.57 5.04
C VAL A 33 23.55 -0.19 5.40
N GLN A 34 22.68 0.82 5.47
CA GLN A 34 23.06 2.20 5.81
C GLN A 34 23.54 2.35 7.26
N LEU A 35 23.07 1.51 8.19
CA LEU A 35 23.58 1.49 9.56
C LEU A 35 25.09 1.26 9.55
N PHE A 36 25.56 0.24 8.81
CA PHE A 36 26.99 -0.10 8.74
C PHE A 36 27.79 0.86 7.87
N LEU A 37 27.26 1.25 6.70
CA LEU A 37 28.02 2.05 5.73
C LEU A 37 27.98 3.56 6.00
N VAL A 38 26.96 4.04 6.72
CA VAL A 38 26.73 5.47 6.93
C VAL A 38 26.70 5.80 8.41
N ALA A 39 25.76 5.23 9.17
CA ALA A 39 25.49 5.68 10.52
C ALA A 39 26.66 5.42 11.48
N ILE A 40 27.28 4.23 11.44
CA ILE A 40 28.45 3.91 12.27
C ILE A 40 29.62 4.85 11.95
N PRO A 41 30.03 5.03 10.69
CA PRO A 41 31.04 6.03 10.35
C PRO A 41 30.68 7.46 10.78
N HIS A 42 29.40 7.83 10.82
CA HIS A 42 28.97 9.17 11.24
C HIS A 42 29.06 9.42 12.75
N LEU A 43 29.23 8.38 13.58
CA LEU A 43 29.42 8.53 15.02
C LEU A 43 30.66 9.36 15.38
N GLN A 44 31.61 9.53 14.46
CA GLN A 44 32.83 10.31 14.68
C GLN A 44 32.66 11.83 14.54
N PHE A 45 31.58 12.30 13.90
CA PHE A 45 31.41 13.72 13.60
C PHE A 45 30.56 14.45 14.64
N GLY A 46 29.43 13.87 15.04
CA GLY A 46 28.48 14.52 15.93
C GLY A 46 28.32 13.82 17.28
N HIS A 47 27.44 14.35 18.12
CA HIS A 47 27.07 13.73 19.38
C HIS A 47 26.38 12.36 19.14
N PRO A 48 26.98 11.25 19.61
CA PRO A 48 26.50 9.90 19.29
C PRO A 48 25.11 9.63 19.88
N GLY A 49 24.77 10.24 21.01
CA GLY A 49 23.46 10.06 21.67
C GLY A 49 22.29 10.45 20.77
N TYR A 50 22.36 11.59 20.08
CA TYR A 50 21.30 12.02 19.17
C TYR A 50 21.15 11.07 17.99
N LEU A 51 22.27 10.66 17.37
CA LEU A 51 22.26 9.71 16.27
C LEU A 51 21.66 8.37 16.72
N MET A 52 22.12 7.79 17.83
CA MET A 52 21.64 6.50 18.32
C MET A 52 20.16 6.52 18.70
N VAL A 53 19.69 7.58 19.38
CA VAL A 53 18.28 7.70 19.79
C VAL A 53 17.36 7.87 18.57
N THR A 54 17.72 8.77 17.66
CA THR A 54 16.87 9.08 16.49
C THR A 54 16.90 7.95 15.45
N LEU A 55 18.05 7.33 15.22
CA LEU A 55 18.16 6.14 14.37
C LEU A 55 17.46 4.94 15.00
N GLY A 56 17.57 4.76 16.32
CA GLY A 56 16.82 3.75 17.06
C GLY A 56 15.31 3.91 16.89
N LEU A 57 14.81 5.14 16.91
CA LEU A 57 13.40 5.46 16.66
C LEU A 57 12.97 5.08 15.23
N ILE A 58 13.80 5.39 14.23
CA ILE A 58 13.54 5.02 12.82
C ILE A 58 13.52 3.49 12.67
N LEU A 59 14.53 2.79 13.17
CA LEU A 59 14.64 1.34 13.10
C LEU A 59 13.49 0.65 13.86
N ALA A 60 13.09 1.16 15.02
CA ALA A 60 11.95 0.66 15.77
C ALA A 60 10.64 0.79 14.96
N ALA A 61 10.44 1.92 14.26
CA ALA A 61 9.29 2.11 13.39
C ALA A 61 9.27 1.12 12.21
N GLN A 62 10.44 0.86 11.61
CA GLN A 62 10.59 -0.12 10.53
C GLN A 62 10.36 -1.55 11.00
N LEU A 63 10.90 -1.95 12.15
CA LEU A 63 10.67 -3.26 12.74
C LEU A 63 9.20 -3.46 13.12
N ALA A 64 8.54 -2.41 13.64
CA ALA A 64 7.08 -2.43 13.86
C ALA A 64 6.31 -2.60 12.55
N ALA A 65 6.77 -1.99 11.45
CA ALA A 65 6.21 -2.18 10.12
C ALA A 65 6.36 -3.63 9.64
N VAL A 66 7.56 -4.22 9.77
CA VAL A 66 7.80 -5.63 9.44
C VAL A 66 6.85 -6.51 10.24
N TYR A 67 6.79 -6.32 11.57
CA TYR A 67 5.91 -7.11 12.43
C TYR A 67 4.45 -7.02 12.01
N THR A 68 3.91 -5.80 11.80
CA THR A 68 2.49 -5.63 11.51
C THR A 68 2.09 -6.19 10.13
N PHE A 69 2.95 -6.08 9.11
CA PHE A 69 2.61 -6.55 7.76
C PHE A 69 2.82 -8.06 7.57
N TRP A 70 3.73 -8.66 8.32
CA TRP A 70 4.03 -10.09 8.22
C TRP A 70 3.23 -10.94 9.19
N PHE A 71 3.15 -10.52 10.45
CA PHE A 71 2.57 -11.31 11.54
C PHE A 71 1.32 -10.67 12.14
N GLY A 72 1.12 -9.37 11.96
CA GLY A 72 0.01 -8.61 12.53
C GLY A 72 -1.14 -8.29 11.56
N SER A 73 -1.90 -7.25 11.91
CA SER A 73 -3.11 -6.82 11.21
C SER A 73 -2.86 -5.99 9.95
N ALA A 74 -1.60 -5.75 9.54
CA ALA A 74 -1.21 -4.79 8.51
C ALA A 74 -1.66 -3.35 8.82
N ASN A 75 -1.38 -2.90 10.05
CA ASN A 75 -1.73 -1.56 10.52
C ASN A 75 -0.88 -0.49 9.82
N LYS A 76 -1.51 0.31 8.95
CA LYS A 76 -0.86 1.36 8.17
C LYS A 76 -0.29 2.52 9.02
N ARG A 77 -0.64 2.66 10.30
CA ARG A 77 -0.09 3.71 11.18
C ARG A 77 1.42 3.61 11.36
N VAL A 78 2.03 2.46 11.11
CA VAL A 78 3.50 2.29 11.11
C VAL A 78 4.21 3.19 10.10
N TYR A 79 3.54 3.54 8.99
CA TYR A 79 4.07 4.51 8.03
C TYR A 79 4.15 5.92 8.61
N LEU A 80 3.14 6.32 9.40
CA LEU A 80 3.15 7.58 10.14
C LEU A 80 4.26 7.58 11.18
N LEU A 81 4.41 6.47 11.92
CA LEU A 81 5.49 6.32 12.89
C LEU A 81 6.87 6.47 12.23
N HIS A 82 7.09 5.86 11.06
CA HIS A 82 8.35 5.95 10.33
C HIS A 82 8.65 7.37 9.84
N GLY A 83 7.67 8.01 9.22
CA GLY A 83 7.79 9.40 8.78
C GLY A 83 8.04 10.37 9.92
N PHE A 84 7.29 10.22 11.02
CA PHE A 84 7.45 11.03 12.21
C PHE A 84 8.82 10.81 12.86
N ALA A 85 9.29 9.57 12.94
CA ALA A 85 10.63 9.25 13.44
C ALA A 85 11.72 9.97 12.65
N TYR A 86 11.61 9.96 11.32
CA TYR A 86 12.50 10.73 10.44
C TYR A 86 12.38 12.23 10.67
N THR A 87 11.17 12.78 10.82
CA THR A 87 11.00 14.22 11.09
C THR A 87 11.65 14.63 12.42
N VAL A 88 11.50 13.81 13.47
CA VAL A 88 12.19 14.01 14.75
C VAL A 88 13.71 13.96 14.55
N ALA A 89 14.23 12.98 13.80
CA ALA A 89 15.64 12.90 13.45
C ALA A 89 16.14 14.14 12.72
N PHE A 90 15.36 14.64 11.75
CA PHE A 90 15.66 15.83 10.96
C PHE A 90 15.83 17.06 11.84
N PHE A 91 14.90 17.30 12.75
CA PHE A 91 14.99 18.43 13.68
C PHE A 91 16.03 18.23 14.77
N ALA A 92 16.33 17.00 15.17
CA ALA A 92 17.37 16.68 16.15
C ALA A 92 18.80 16.83 15.58
N TYR A 93 18.97 16.74 14.26
CA TYR A 93 20.28 16.70 13.63
C TYR A 93 21.15 17.95 13.83
N PRO A 94 20.63 19.18 13.70
CA PRO A 94 21.43 20.37 14.01
C PRO A 94 22.02 20.34 15.42
N PHE A 95 21.29 19.80 16.41
CA PHE A 95 21.79 19.62 17.77
C PHE A 95 22.84 18.52 17.87
N SER A 96 22.73 17.47 17.05
CA SER A 96 23.76 16.43 16.97
C SER A 96 25.09 16.95 16.40
N MET A 97 25.04 18.00 15.58
CA MET A 97 26.21 18.62 14.95
C MET A 97 26.71 19.87 15.69
N ALA A 98 26.23 20.11 16.92
CA ALA A 98 26.71 21.20 17.74
C ALA A 98 28.20 21.00 18.09
N GLY A 99 29.03 22.01 17.82
CA GLY A 99 30.47 21.97 18.10
C GLY A 99 31.33 21.30 17.01
N VAL A 100 30.74 20.90 15.88
CA VAL A 100 31.52 20.45 14.72
C VAL A 100 32.12 21.67 14.01
N GLU A 101 33.44 21.64 13.82
CA GLU A 101 34.19 22.73 13.18
C GLU A 101 34.68 22.38 11.77
N THR A 102 34.90 21.10 11.49
CA THR A 102 35.35 20.62 10.19
C THR A 102 34.59 19.37 9.76
N LEU A 103 34.34 19.27 8.45
CA LEU A 103 33.69 18.13 7.83
C LEU A 103 34.54 17.67 6.63
N PRO A 104 34.51 16.38 6.28
CA PRO A 104 35.15 15.89 5.06
C PRO A 104 34.61 16.59 3.80
N ALA A 105 35.41 16.61 2.74
CA ALA A 105 34.92 16.99 1.42
C ALA A 105 33.75 16.07 0.99
N ASP A 106 32.77 16.62 0.26
CA ASP A 106 31.57 15.93 -0.20
C ASP A 106 30.70 15.31 0.93
N TYR A 107 30.89 15.74 2.18
CA TYR A 107 30.18 15.19 3.35
C TYR A 107 28.67 15.28 3.17
N ARG A 108 27.95 14.15 3.16
CA ARG A 108 26.48 14.09 3.19
C ARG A 108 26.00 13.70 4.57
N SER A 109 25.12 14.51 5.15
CA SER A 109 24.47 14.18 6.41
C SER A 109 23.84 12.78 6.36
N TRP A 110 23.96 12.02 7.46
CA TRP A 110 23.41 10.67 7.53
C TRP A 110 21.89 10.63 7.27
N ILE A 111 21.17 11.71 7.59
CA ILE A 111 19.73 11.84 7.34
C ILE A 111 19.39 11.65 5.87
N TRP A 112 20.24 12.12 4.95
CA TRP A 112 20.00 12.05 3.52
C TRP A 112 19.60 10.65 3.07
N TRP A 113 20.26 9.64 3.64
CA TRP A 113 20.07 8.23 3.32
C TRP A 113 18.69 7.69 3.72
N TRP A 114 17.98 8.37 4.64
CA TRP A 114 16.64 8.01 5.10
C TRP A 114 15.52 8.89 4.55
N THR A 115 15.84 9.99 3.86
CA THR A 115 14.86 10.91 3.24
C THR A 115 13.84 10.17 2.35
N GLY A 116 14.32 9.29 1.48
CA GLY A 116 13.49 8.55 0.51
C GLY A 116 12.48 7.63 1.20
N THR A 117 12.95 6.76 2.11
CA THR A 117 12.06 5.81 2.80
C THR A 117 11.04 6.53 3.68
N ALA A 118 11.41 7.63 4.34
CA ALA A 118 10.51 8.46 5.12
C ALA A 118 9.42 9.11 4.25
N THR A 119 9.81 9.67 3.10
CA THR A 119 8.88 10.31 2.15
C THR A 119 7.89 9.31 1.57
N ILE A 120 8.38 8.13 1.17
CA ILE A 120 7.54 7.04 0.65
C ILE A 120 6.57 6.54 1.72
N ALA A 121 7.05 6.30 2.95
CA ALA A 121 6.17 5.91 4.05
C ALA A 121 5.06 6.93 4.24
N MET A 122 5.41 8.22 4.29
CA MET A 122 4.39 9.21 4.60
C MET A 122 3.32 9.38 3.54
N THR A 123 3.75 9.36 2.28
CA THR A 123 2.84 9.43 1.14
C THR A 123 1.95 8.18 1.00
N MET A 124 2.34 7.04 1.57
CA MET A 124 1.49 5.83 1.65
C MET A 124 0.36 5.92 2.69
N PHE A 125 0.45 6.81 3.68
CA PHE A 125 -0.52 6.93 4.78
C PHE A 125 -1.31 8.23 4.76
N LEU A 126 -0.66 9.35 4.48
CA LEU A 126 -1.30 10.66 4.53
C LEU A 126 -2.40 10.79 3.47
N PRO A 127 -3.45 11.59 3.75
CA PRO A 127 -4.40 11.96 2.72
C PRO A 127 -3.71 12.82 1.65
N ARG A 128 -4.29 12.84 0.45
CA ARG A 128 -3.70 13.40 -0.78
C ARG A 128 -3.01 14.76 -0.58
N TRP A 129 -3.66 15.71 0.10
CA TRP A 129 -3.11 17.06 0.31
C TRP A 129 -1.84 17.04 1.17
N TRP A 130 -1.88 16.36 2.31
CA TRP A 130 -0.74 16.24 3.22
C TRP A 130 0.40 15.41 2.62
N SER A 131 0.11 14.45 1.74
CA SER A 131 1.12 13.73 0.97
C SER A 131 1.92 14.66 0.06
N PHE A 132 1.27 15.59 -0.65
CA PHE A 132 1.98 16.58 -1.49
C PHE A 132 2.83 17.54 -0.67
N VAL A 133 2.30 18.01 0.47
CA VAL A 133 3.06 18.87 1.40
C VAL A 133 4.32 18.16 1.88
N PHE A 134 4.21 16.91 2.35
CA PHE A 134 5.37 16.16 2.84
C PHE A 134 6.37 15.82 1.71
N LEU A 135 5.85 15.46 0.53
CA LEU A 135 6.64 15.18 -0.67
C LEU A 135 7.47 16.39 -1.12
N GLY A 136 6.96 17.61 -0.98
CA GLY A 136 7.72 18.85 -1.23
C GLY A 136 8.62 19.25 -0.06
N PHE A 137 8.16 19.06 1.18
CA PHE A 137 8.89 19.45 2.37
C PHE A 137 10.25 18.75 2.50
N VAL A 138 10.32 17.43 2.31
CA VAL A 138 11.58 16.68 2.49
C VAL A 138 12.70 17.13 1.54
N PRO A 139 12.50 17.21 0.21
CA PRO A 139 13.56 17.67 -0.69
C PRO A 139 13.92 19.14 -0.48
N VAL A 140 12.95 20.02 -0.18
CA VAL A 140 13.23 21.45 0.06
C VAL A 140 13.99 21.66 1.37
N SER A 141 13.58 20.99 2.44
CA SER A 141 14.26 21.07 3.73
C SER A 141 15.68 20.48 3.67
N TYR A 142 15.86 19.37 2.95
CA TYR A 142 17.19 18.81 2.71
C TYR A 142 18.05 19.72 1.82
N PHE A 143 17.48 20.34 0.78
CA PHE A 143 18.17 21.32 -0.05
C PHE A 143 18.75 22.46 0.81
N CYS A 144 17.94 23.03 1.72
CA CYS A 144 18.41 24.04 2.66
C CYS A 144 19.49 23.51 3.62
N LEU A 145 19.34 22.27 4.11
CA LEU A 145 20.35 21.63 4.95
C LEU A 145 21.67 21.46 4.21
N ARG A 146 21.64 21.03 2.94
CA ARG A 146 22.81 20.76 2.11
C ARG A 146 23.69 21.99 1.87
N LEU A 147 23.06 23.16 1.77
CA LEU A 147 23.74 24.46 1.67
C LEU A 147 24.37 24.93 2.99
N SER A 148 23.88 24.42 4.13
CA SER A 148 24.43 24.78 5.43
C SER A 148 25.73 24.01 5.71
N PHE A 149 26.62 24.60 6.53
CA PHE A 149 27.86 23.96 6.96
C PHE A 149 27.62 22.53 7.49
N ILE A 150 26.66 22.37 8.40
CA ILE A 150 26.35 21.07 9.02
C ILE A 150 25.76 20.04 8.04
N GLY A 151 25.33 20.44 6.84
CA GLY A 151 24.87 19.53 5.78
C GLY A 151 25.91 19.28 4.67
N GLY A 152 27.11 19.87 4.79
CA GLY A 152 28.21 19.74 3.85
C GLY A 152 28.73 21.09 3.33
N GLY A 153 27.91 22.15 3.36
CA GLY A 153 28.30 23.47 2.85
C GLY A 153 28.51 23.51 1.34
N GLU A 154 27.77 22.67 0.60
CA GLU A 154 27.93 22.49 -0.84
C GLU A 154 27.26 23.60 -1.67
N ASP A 155 27.56 23.63 -2.96
CA ASP A 155 26.96 24.58 -3.90
C ASP A 155 25.48 24.26 -4.23
N VAL A 156 24.82 25.25 -4.85
CA VAL A 156 23.40 25.17 -5.23
C VAL A 156 23.11 24.04 -6.22
N GLY A 157 24.04 23.72 -7.13
CA GLY A 157 23.91 22.61 -8.06
C GLY A 157 23.90 21.26 -7.35
N SER A 158 24.86 21.01 -6.46
CA SER A 158 24.92 19.81 -5.62
C SER A 158 23.67 19.65 -4.75
N ALA A 159 23.21 20.74 -4.11
CA ALA A 159 21.97 20.74 -3.34
C ALA A 159 20.72 20.46 -4.20
N THR A 160 20.66 21.00 -5.41
CA THR A 160 19.56 20.77 -6.36
C THR A 160 19.53 19.32 -6.82
N LEU A 161 20.68 18.70 -7.08
CA LEU A 161 20.77 17.29 -7.45
C LEU A 161 20.24 16.38 -6.34
N ASP A 162 20.63 16.63 -5.08
CA ASP A 162 20.13 15.85 -3.95
C ASP A 162 18.63 16.05 -3.73
N GLY A 163 18.13 17.29 -3.78
CA GLY A 163 16.69 17.57 -3.66
C GLY A 163 15.87 16.92 -4.78
N THR A 164 16.36 16.99 -6.02
CA THR A 164 15.72 16.36 -7.18
C THR A 164 15.75 14.84 -7.08
N TYR A 165 16.85 14.25 -6.63
CA TYR A 165 16.96 12.81 -6.39
C TYR A 165 15.92 12.34 -5.38
N ILE A 166 15.80 13.02 -4.22
CA ILE A 166 14.82 12.70 -3.18
C ILE A 166 13.40 12.74 -3.75
N LEU A 167 13.07 13.79 -4.49
CA LEU A 167 11.75 13.99 -5.07
C LEU A 167 11.42 12.91 -6.12
N LEU A 168 12.30 12.72 -7.10
CA LEU A 168 12.09 11.76 -8.19
C LEU A 168 12.01 10.32 -7.67
N TYR A 169 12.89 9.96 -6.73
CA TYR A 169 12.88 8.63 -6.12
C TYR A 169 11.54 8.34 -5.43
N ALA A 170 11.07 9.28 -4.60
CA ALA A 170 9.78 9.11 -3.92
C ALA A 170 8.60 9.09 -4.90
N MET A 171 8.58 9.97 -5.90
CA MET A 171 7.51 10.00 -6.92
C MET A 171 7.46 8.73 -7.75
N ALA A 172 8.62 8.19 -8.16
CA ALA A 172 8.69 6.96 -8.94
C ALA A 172 8.05 5.78 -8.17
N VAL A 173 8.41 5.63 -6.88
CA VAL A 173 7.82 4.57 -6.03
C VAL A 173 6.32 4.79 -5.83
N GLN A 174 5.89 6.04 -5.59
CA GLN A 174 4.47 6.35 -5.42
C GLN A 174 3.66 6.12 -6.69
N ALA A 175 4.21 6.41 -7.87
CA ALA A 175 3.56 6.13 -9.14
C ALA A 175 3.32 4.62 -9.32
N LEU A 176 4.34 3.80 -9.08
CA LEU A 176 4.22 2.33 -9.15
C LEU A 176 3.18 1.78 -8.16
N VAL A 177 3.23 2.25 -6.91
CA VAL A 177 2.26 1.89 -5.86
C VAL A 177 0.84 2.32 -6.26
N GLY A 178 0.69 3.51 -6.83
CA GLY A 178 -0.57 4.03 -7.33
C GLY A 178 -1.14 3.14 -8.44
N MET A 179 -0.32 2.79 -9.44
CA MET A 179 -0.71 1.89 -10.53
C MET A 179 -1.20 0.54 -10.02
N LEU A 180 -0.47 -0.08 -9.08
CA LEU A 180 -0.88 -1.36 -8.48
C LEU A 180 -2.21 -1.27 -7.75
N ARG A 181 -2.44 -0.17 -7.01
CA ARG A 181 -3.71 0.06 -6.31
C ARG A 181 -4.88 0.29 -7.27
N THR A 182 -4.66 1.04 -8.34
CA THR A 182 -5.67 1.29 -9.38
C THR A 182 -6.04 -0.03 -10.08
N ALA A 183 -5.04 -0.80 -10.51
CA ALA A 183 -5.28 -2.11 -11.14
C ALA A 183 -6.03 -3.07 -10.19
N ALA A 184 -5.68 -3.10 -8.90
CA ALA A 184 -6.39 -3.93 -7.92
C ALA A 184 -7.85 -3.51 -7.74
N ALA A 185 -8.13 -2.20 -7.75
CA ALA A 185 -9.49 -1.67 -7.65
C ALA A 185 -10.32 -2.00 -8.90
N GLU A 186 -9.73 -1.93 -10.09
CA GLU A 186 -10.39 -2.34 -11.34
C GLU A 186 -10.71 -3.84 -11.35
N VAL A 187 -9.81 -4.68 -10.83
CA VAL A 187 -10.06 -6.12 -10.67
C VAL A 187 -11.22 -6.39 -9.70
N ASP A 188 -11.26 -5.71 -8.56
CA ASP A 188 -12.36 -5.84 -7.60
C ASP A 188 -13.72 -5.46 -8.25
N VAL A 189 -13.77 -4.36 -9.00
CA VAL A 189 -14.98 -3.93 -9.72
C VAL A 189 -15.42 -4.96 -10.76
N ASN A 190 -14.49 -5.47 -11.57
CA ASN A 190 -14.81 -6.47 -12.60
C ASN A 190 -15.29 -7.80 -12.00
N ASN A 191 -14.69 -8.23 -10.88
CA ASN A 191 -15.12 -9.44 -10.17
C ASN A 191 -16.53 -9.31 -9.61
N ASP A 192 -16.90 -8.14 -9.09
CA ASP A 192 -18.26 -7.89 -8.61
C ASP A 192 -19.30 -8.00 -9.73
N LEU A 193 -19.00 -7.42 -10.90
CA LEU A 193 -19.85 -7.50 -12.09
C LEU A 193 -20.01 -8.94 -12.58
N VAL A 194 -18.91 -9.70 -12.63
CA VAL A 194 -18.93 -11.12 -13.02
C VAL A 194 -19.75 -11.95 -12.02
N ALA A 195 -19.59 -11.69 -10.72
CA ALA A 195 -20.35 -12.39 -9.67
C ALA A 195 -21.85 -12.10 -9.76
N GLU A 196 -22.25 -10.84 -9.99
CA GLU A 196 -23.66 -10.48 -10.18
C GLU A 196 -24.25 -11.15 -11.42
N SER A 197 -23.54 -11.11 -12.55
CA SER A 197 -23.99 -11.74 -13.79
C SER A 197 -24.11 -13.26 -13.67
N SER A 198 -23.19 -13.90 -12.95
CA SER A 198 -23.22 -15.34 -12.68
C SER A 198 -24.39 -15.72 -11.78
N ALA A 199 -24.67 -14.95 -10.74
CA ALA A 199 -25.82 -15.18 -9.86
C ALA A 199 -27.15 -15.08 -10.62
N ARG A 200 -27.30 -14.07 -11.48
CA ARG A 200 -28.49 -13.91 -12.33
C ARG A 200 -28.65 -15.06 -13.31
N ARG A 201 -27.55 -15.56 -13.89
CA ARG A 201 -27.57 -16.74 -14.77
C ARG A 201 -28.05 -18.00 -14.04
N VAL A 202 -27.57 -18.22 -12.81
CA VAL A 202 -27.99 -19.37 -12.00
C VAL A 202 -29.47 -19.28 -11.61
N GLU A 203 -29.98 -18.09 -11.32
CA GLU A 203 -31.42 -17.88 -11.04
C GLU A 203 -32.29 -18.19 -12.27
N LEU A 204 -31.86 -17.73 -13.45
CA LEU A 204 -32.54 -18.02 -14.72
C LEU A 204 -32.50 -19.52 -15.03
N ASP A 205 -31.34 -20.16 -14.93
CA ASP A 205 -31.16 -21.60 -15.18
C ASP A 205 -32.01 -22.45 -14.22
N ALA A 206 -32.07 -22.08 -12.93
CA ALA A 206 -32.94 -22.75 -11.96
C ALA A 206 -34.43 -22.59 -12.31
N THR A 207 -34.84 -21.41 -12.78
CA THR A 207 -36.22 -21.15 -13.22
C THR A 207 -36.56 -21.94 -14.49
N GLU A 208 -35.63 -22.02 -15.44
CA GLU A 208 -35.79 -22.81 -16.66
C GLU A 208 -35.86 -24.31 -16.35
N MET A 209 -35.05 -24.79 -15.41
CA MET A 209 -35.09 -26.17 -14.93
C MET A 209 -36.41 -26.51 -14.23
N GLU A 210 -36.98 -25.59 -13.45
CA GLU A 210 -38.30 -25.76 -12.84
C GLU A 210 -39.41 -25.84 -13.89
N ARG A 211 -39.36 -24.96 -14.90
CA ARG A 211 -40.30 -25.01 -16.03
C ARG A 211 -40.20 -26.32 -16.82
N HIS A 212 -38.98 -26.78 -17.10
CA HIS A 212 -38.76 -28.04 -17.80
C HIS A 212 -39.37 -29.22 -17.05
N LYS A 213 -39.21 -29.29 -15.72
CA LYS A 213 -39.83 -30.32 -14.88
C LYS A 213 -41.36 -30.22 -14.85
N LEU A 214 -41.91 -29.00 -14.80
CA LEU A 214 -43.36 -28.80 -14.86
C LEU A 214 -43.93 -29.25 -16.20
N ASP A 215 -43.27 -28.94 -17.31
CA ASP A 215 -43.70 -29.36 -18.65
C ASP A 215 -43.69 -30.89 -18.80
N GLU A 216 -42.67 -31.58 -18.29
CA GLU A 216 -42.61 -33.06 -18.24
C GLU A 216 -43.77 -33.65 -17.42
N LEU A 217 -44.05 -33.11 -16.23
CA LEU A 217 -45.16 -33.56 -15.38
C LEU A 217 -46.53 -33.34 -16.04
N VAL A 218 -46.73 -32.17 -16.66
CA VAL A 218 -47.97 -31.84 -17.37
C VAL A 218 -48.16 -32.75 -18.58
N HIS A 219 -47.09 -33.01 -19.35
CA HIS A 219 -47.13 -33.93 -20.48
C HIS A 219 -47.57 -35.33 -20.05
N ASP A 220 -46.96 -35.89 -19.01
CA ASP A 220 -47.29 -37.22 -18.51
C ASP A 220 -48.70 -37.31 -17.94
N GLN A 221 -49.16 -36.26 -17.23
CA GLN A 221 -50.53 -36.18 -16.73
C GLN A 221 -51.55 -36.09 -17.85
N VAL A 222 -51.30 -35.28 -18.89
CA VAL A 222 -52.16 -35.18 -20.07
C VAL A 222 -52.21 -36.51 -20.81
N LEU A 223 -51.06 -37.14 -21.08
CA LEU A 223 -50.98 -38.45 -21.75
C LEU A 223 -51.75 -39.53 -20.97
N THR A 224 -51.57 -39.58 -19.64
CA THR A 224 -52.28 -40.51 -18.75
C THR A 224 -53.78 -40.28 -18.79
N THR A 225 -54.22 -39.01 -18.75
CA THR A 225 -55.64 -38.64 -18.80
C THR A 225 -56.28 -39.04 -20.13
N LEU A 226 -55.58 -38.81 -21.26
CA LEU A 226 -56.04 -39.21 -22.58
C LEU A 226 -56.18 -40.74 -22.72
N ILE A 227 -55.22 -41.51 -22.18
CA ILE A 227 -55.29 -42.98 -22.16
C ILE A 227 -56.48 -43.45 -21.31
N LEU A 228 -56.71 -42.84 -20.14
CA LEU A 228 -57.84 -43.15 -19.27
C LEU A 228 -59.19 -42.86 -19.95
N ALA A 229 -59.32 -41.72 -20.61
CA ALA A 229 -60.52 -41.33 -21.34
C ALA A 229 -60.79 -42.28 -22.52
N ALA A 230 -59.78 -42.61 -23.32
CA ALA A 230 -59.91 -43.55 -24.44
C ALA A 230 -60.37 -44.94 -23.98
N ASN A 231 -59.79 -45.45 -22.88
CA ASN A 231 -60.19 -46.73 -22.30
C ASN A 231 -61.63 -46.71 -21.74
N ALA A 232 -62.07 -45.60 -21.14
CA ALA A 232 -63.44 -45.45 -20.65
C ALA A 232 -64.47 -45.50 -21.80
N GLU A 233 -64.17 -44.85 -22.92
CA GLU A 233 -65.04 -44.88 -24.10
C GLU A 233 -65.10 -46.27 -24.76
N THR A 234 -64.10 -47.12 -24.51
CA THR A 234 -64.11 -48.52 -24.97
C THR A 234 -64.96 -49.42 -24.07
N ALA A 235 -65.01 -49.15 -22.76
CA ALA A 235 -65.83 -49.90 -21.80
C ALA A 235 -67.33 -49.56 -21.90
N GLU A 236 -67.68 -48.33 -22.30
CA GLU A 236 -69.08 -47.89 -22.47
C GLU A 236 -69.72 -48.39 -23.78
N ARG A 237 -68.92 -48.93 -24.71
CA ARG A 237 -69.39 -49.55 -25.97
C ARG A 237 -69.50 -51.08 -25.91
N GLN A 238 -69.22 -51.71 -24.77
CA GLN A 238 -69.47 -53.14 -24.50
C GLN A 238 -70.76 -53.32 -23.69
#